data_AF-A0A4W4G7L1-F1
#
_entry.id   AF-A0A4W4G7L1-F1
#
_cell.length_a   1.000
_cell.length_b   1.000
_cell.length_c   1.000
_cell.angle_alpha   90.00
_cell.angle_beta   90.00
_cell.angle_gamma   90.00
#
_symmetry.space_group_name_H-M   'P 1'
#
loop_
_entity.id
_entity.type
_entity.pdbx_description
1 polymer ?
#
loop_
_entity_poly.entity_id
_entity_poly.type
_entity_poly.pdbx_seq_one_letter_code
_entity_poly.pdbx_strand_id
1 'polypeptide(L)'
;MLPLSIKDDEYKPAKFNLLVKVSGWFRSILADKTSRNLFFFLCLNLSFAFVELLYGIWSNSLGLISDSFHMFFDCTALLAGLAASVISRWRSNDSFSYGYVRAEVLAGFVNGLFLIFTAFFIFSEGVERALEPPDVHHERLLPVSIAGLLVNLVGIFVFQHGGHGHSHGGEGHGHSHSLFNGTVGHGHDHGHDHGHDHGHDHGHGHSHDHGHGHGHDHGHGHGHSHQEPHCHGKKSSKVHMWCLAGVFLHIVADTLGSVGVIISAFLMQKYNLMIADPICSMLISILIGVSVVPLLRESIGILMQRTPPALDYALPECYQRVQQLQGVYNLQDPHFWTLCTDIYIGTLKLLVAPDADTRWILSQTHNIFTQAGVRQLYVQIDVAGM
;
A
#
# COMPACT_ATOMS: atom_id res chain seq x y z
N MET A 1 -27.14 30.80 16.53
CA MET A 1 -26.01 31.27 17.35
C MET A 1 -25.63 30.14 18.29
N LEU A 2 -24.53 29.43 18.01
CA LEU A 2 -24.01 28.37 18.87
C LEU A 2 -23.23 29.01 20.03
N PRO A 3 -23.36 28.55 21.28
CA PRO A 3 -22.66 29.16 22.41
C PRO A 3 -21.18 28.77 22.38
N LEU A 4 -20.34 29.77 22.08
CA LEU A 4 -18.89 29.75 22.29
C LEU A 4 -18.62 30.17 23.74
N SER A 5 -18.38 29.20 24.63
CA SER A 5 -17.51 29.34 25.80
C SER A 5 -17.48 28.00 26.54
N ILE A 6 -16.55 27.12 26.14
CA ILE A 6 -16.00 26.16 27.10
C ILE A 6 -14.90 26.95 27.81
N LYS A 7 -15.04 27.16 29.11
CA LYS A 7 -14.01 27.76 29.95
C LYS A 7 -12.76 26.86 29.91
N ASP A 8 -11.65 27.41 29.45
CA ASP A 8 -10.35 26.71 29.35
C ASP A 8 -9.67 26.43 30.71
N ASP A 9 -10.32 26.76 31.83
CA ASP A 9 -9.72 26.62 33.17
C ASP A 9 -9.76 25.19 33.76
N GLU A 10 -10.28 24.20 33.03
CA GLU A 10 -10.36 22.80 33.50
C GLU A 10 -9.66 21.78 32.58
N TYR A 11 -8.72 22.21 31.74
CA TYR A 11 -7.78 21.27 31.09
C TYR A 11 -6.56 21.05 31.99
N LYS A 12 -6.67 20.09 32.91
CA LYS A 12 -5.46 19.50 33.51
C LYS A 12 -4.79 18.67 32.43
N PRO A 13 -3.56 18.98 31.98
CA PRO A 13 -2.86 18.13 31.03
C PRO A 13 -2.77 16.74 31.66
N ALA A 14 -3.38 15.76 31.02
CA ALA A 14 -3.21 14.37 31.43
C ALA A 14 -1.70 14.14 31.52
N LYS A 15 -1.22 13.76 32.71
CA LYS A 15 0.20 13.43 32.93
C LYS A 15 0.67 12.64 31.72
N PHE A 16 1.73 13.12 31.06
CA PHE A 16 2.30 12.58 29.84
C PHE A 16 2.82 11.15 30.14
N ASN A 17 1.89 10.20 30.31
CA ASN A 17 2.19 8.82 30.67
C ASN A 17 2.57 8.12 29.39
N LEU A 18 3.81 8.39 28.97
CA LEU A 18 4.44 7.84 27.79
C LEU A 18 4.33 6.31 27.80
N LEU A 19 4.47 5.69 28.98
CA LEU A 19 4.27 4.24 29.19
C LEU A 19 2.84 3.75 28.88
N VAL A 20 1.80 4.52 29.23
CA VAL A 20 0.41 4.13 28.93
C VAL A 20 0.15 4.26 27.42
N LYS A 21 0.63 5.32 26.77
CA LYS A 21 0.56 5.46 25.31
C LYS A 21 1.33 4.37 24.59
N VAL A 22 2.56 4.07 25.00
CA VAL A 22 3.39 2.99 24.45
C VAL A 22 2.70 1.64 24.64
N SER A 23 2.12 1.35 25.81
CA SER A 23 1.35 0.12 26.03
C SER A 23 0.13 0.01 25.11
N GLY A 24 -0.54 1.14 24.83
CA GLY A 24 -1.63 1.22 23.85
C GLY A 24 -1.16 0.98 22.41
N TRP A 25 0.01 1.50 22.04
CA TRP A 25 0.62 1.25 20.73
C TRP A 25 0.98 -0.22 20.56
N PHE A 26 1.63 -0.82 21.55
CA PHE A 26 1.94 -2.25 21.56
C PHE A 26 0.68 -3.12 21.39
N ARG A 27 -0.39 -2.78 22.13
CA ARG A 27 -1.66 -3.50 22.04
C ARG A 27 -2.31 -3.35 20.65
N SER A 28 -2.18 -2.18 20.02
CA SER A 28 -2.66 -1.96 18.66
C SER A 28 -1.83 -2.71 17.61
N ILE A 29 -0.52 -2.83 17.79
CA ILE A 29 0.38 -3.58 16.89
C ILE A 29 0.06 -5.08 16.99
N LEU A 30 -0.12 -5.61 18.21
CA LEU A 30 -0.43 -7.02 18.45
C LEU A 30 -1.83 -7.45 18.00
N ALA A 31 -2.76 -6.50 17.89
CA ALA A 31 -4.14 -6.76 17.47
C ALA A 31 -4.24 -7.04 15.96
N ASP A 32 -3.43 -6.38 15.13
CA ASP A 32 -3.41 -6.57 13.68
C ASP A 32 -2.45 -7.71 13.29
N LYS A 33 -2.93 -8.70 12.53
CA LYS A 33 -2.12 -9.90 12.20
C LYS A 33 -0.84 -9.53 11.44
N THR A 34 -0.94 -8.60 10.50
CA THR A 34 0.19 -8.17 9.67
C THR A 34 1.20 -7.36 10.47
N SER A 35 0.74 -6.40 11.27
CA SER A 35 1.59 -5.59 12.14
C SER A 35 2.26 -6.44 13.23
N ARG A 36 1.55 -7.46 13.77
CA ARG A 36 2.10 -8.42 14.72
C ARG A 36 3.21 -9.28 14.10
N ASN A 37 3.01 -9.80 12.90
CA ASN A 37 4.03 -10.57 12.20
C ASN A 37 5.28 -9.72 11.93
N LEU A 38 5.10 -8.48 11.50
CA LEU A 38 6.21 -7.54 11.31
C LEU A 38 6.94 -7.22 12.61
N PHE A 39 6.21 -7.07 13.73
CA PHE A 39 6.81 -6.87 15.04
C PHE A 39 7.64 -8.07 15.51
N PHE A 40 7.13 -9.29 15.39
CA PHE A 40 7.91 -10.49 15.74
C PHE A 40 9.14 -10.67 14.86
N PHE A 41 9.01 -10.37 13.57
CA PHE A 41 10.14 -10.38 12.64
C PHE A 41 11.21 -9.36 13.05
N LEU A 42 10.80 -8.12 13.33
CA LEU A 42 11.69 -7.08 13.83
C LEU A 42 12.42 -7.52 15.11
N CYS A 43 11.70 -8.11 16.08
CA CYS A 43 12.32 -8.62 17.30
C CYS A 43 13.33 -9.73 17.03
N LEU A 44 13.02 -10.63 16.08
CA LEU A 44 13.91 -11.72 15.69
C LEU A 44 15.19 -11.17 15.03
N ASN A 45 15.07 -10.30 14.03
CA ASN A 45 16.23 -9.69 13.36
C ASN A 45 17.06 -8.82 14.31
N LEU A 46 16.42 -8.03 15.17
CA LEU A 46 17.12 -7.22 16.17
C LEU A 46 17.87 -8.11 17.16
N SER A 47 17.26 -9.21 17.62
CA SER A 47 17.93 -10.17 18.51
C SER A 47 19.13 -10.82 17.82
N PHE A 48 19.00 -11.16 16.54
CA PHE A 48 20.08 -11.73 15.76
C PHE A 48 21.24 -10.72 15.56
N ALA A 49 20.94 -9.46 15.24
CA ALA A 49 21.94 -8.40 15.15
C ALA A 49 22.74 -8.23 16.46
N PHE A 50 22.10 -8.38 17.62
CA PHE A 50 22.81 -8.38 18.91
C PHE A 50 23.69 -9.62 19.09
N VAL A 51 23.23 -10.80 18.66
CA VAL A 51 24.03 -12.04 18.72
C VAL A 51 25.29 -11.90 17.86
N GLU A 52 25.14 -11.40 16.63
CA GLU A 52 26.28 -11.12 15.75
C GLU A 52 27.21 -10.09 16.35
N LEU A 53 26.69 -9.00 16.93
CA LEU A 53 27.52 -7.95 17.53
C LEU A 53 28.38 -8.52 18.66
N LEU A 54 27.76 -9.30 19.55
CA LEU A 54 28.45 -9.95 20.66
C LEU A 54 29.48 -10.97 20.16
N TYR A 55 29.14 -11.75 19.14
CA TYR A 55 30.06 -12.72 18.54
C TYR A 55 31.22 -12.03 17.79
N GLY A 56 30.98 -10.89 17.16
CA GLY A 56 31.98 -10.07 16.47
C GLY A 56 32.98 -9.46 17.44
N ILE A 57 32.49 -8.90 18.54
CA ILE A 57 33.33 -8.39 19.63
C ILE A 57 34.14 -9.54 20.25
N TRP A 58 33.51 -10.67 20.54
CA TRP A 58 34.20 -11.83 21.12
C TRP A 58 35.26 -12.42 20.20
N SER A 59 34.99 -12.45 18.90
CA SER A 59 35.90 -12.97 17.88
C SER A 59 36.94 -11.95 17.40
N ASN A 60 36.91 -10.70 17.90
CA ASN A 60 37.71 -9.56 17.43
C ASN A 60 37.64 -9.38 15.90
N SER A 61 36.50 -9.66 15.29
CA SER A 61 36.31 -9.53 13.85
C SER A 61 35.65 -8.20 13.51
N LEU A 62 36.44 -7.27 12.97
CA LEU A 62 35.93 -5.97 12.51
C LEU A 62 34.85 -6.14 11.43
N GLY A 63 35.03 -7.11 10.54
CA GLY A 63 34.06 -7.39 9.48
C GLY A 63 32.70 -7.85 10.00
N LEU A 64 32.68 -8.67 11.05
CA LEU A 64 31.44 -9.14 11.66
C LEU A 64 30.76 -8.05 12.52
N ILE A 65 31.55 -7.19 13.15
CA ILE A 65 31.04 -6.02 13.89
C ILE A 65 30.33 -5.06 12.93
N SER A 66 30.93 -4.80 11.77
CA SER A 66 30.34 -3.98 10.73
C SER A 66 29.02 -4.57 10.19
N ASP A 67 28.99 -5.90 9.99
CA ASP A 67 27.80 -6.65 9.61
C ASP A 67 26.66 -6.46 10.64
N SER A 68 26.99 -6.50 11.93
CA SER A 68 25.98 -6.31 12.97
C SER A 68 25.42 -4.88 13.03
N PHE A 69 26.27 -3.87 12.79
CA PHE A 69 25.85 -2.47 12.82
C PHE A 69 24.92 -2.11 11.67
N HIS A 70 25.15 -2.63 10.46
CA HIS A 70 24.25 -2.35 9.35
C HIS A 70 22.86 -2.96 9.60
N MET A 71 22.79 -4.24 10.02
CA MET A 71 21.51 -4.87 10.35
C MET A 71 20.78 -4.17 11.49
N PHE A 72 21.52 -3.60 12.45
CA PHE A 72 20.95 -2.79 13.52
C PHE A 72 20.29 -1.50 13.00
N PHE A 73 20.94 -0.79 12.07
CA PHE A 73 20.36 0.39 11.44
C PHE A 73 19.13 0.04 10.60
N ASP A 74 19.16 -1.10 9.91
CA ASP A 74 18.02 -1.59 9.15
C ASP A 74 16.83 -1.92 10.07
N CYS A 75 17.06 -2.58 11.20
CA CYS A 75 16.04 -2.79 12.24
C CYS A 75 15.48 -1.47 12.79
N THR A 76 16.34 -0.47 13.00
CA THR A 76 15.90 0.85 13.49
C THR A 76 14.97 1.53 12.49
N ALA A 77 15.25 1.38 11.19
CA ALA A 77 14.45 1.96 10.14
C ALA A 77 13.10 1.23 9.96
N LEU A 78 13.08 -0.10 10.10
CA LEU A 78 11.85 -0.89 10.20
C LEU A 78 10.99 -0.51 11.42
N LEU A 79 11.62 -0.28 12.58
CA LEU A 79 10.96 0.19 13.79
C LEU A 79 10.31 1.57 13.58
N ALA A 80 11.01 2.49 12.91
CA ALA A 80 10.47 3.80 12.56
C ALA A 80 9.26 3.69 11.63
N GLY A 81 9.31 2.79 10.64
CA GLY A 81 8.17 2.47 9.76
C GLY A 81 6.96 1.92 10.52
N LEU A 82 7.18 0.97 11.45
CA LEU A 82 6.13 0.43 12.30
C LEU A 82 5.51 1.51 13.19
N ALA A 83 6.35 2.35 13.83
CA ALA A 83 5.86 3.46 14.64
C ALA A 83 5.02 4.45 13.82
N ALA A 84 5.48 4.78 12.60
CA ALA A 84 4.75 5.66 11.69
C ALA A 84 3.40 5.09 11.27
N SER A 85 3.29 3.77 11.06
CA SER A 85 2.03 3.09 10.76
C SER A 85 1.01 3.15 11.90
N VAL A 86 1.47 3.29 13.15
CA VAL A 86 0.61 3.50 14.32
C VAL A 86 0.21 4.97 14.41
N ILE A 87 1.16 5.89 14.17
CA ILE A 87 0.93 7.33 14.21
C ILE A 87 -0.06 7.78 13.11
N SER A 88 0.01 7.19 11.91
CA SER A 88 -0.88 7.53 10.79
C SER A 88 -2.36 7.31 11.08
N ARG A 89 -2.67 6.44 12.05
CA ARG A 89 -4.03 6.11 12.48
C ARG A 89 -4.61 7.08 13.50
N TRP A 90 -3.83 8.04 14.01
CA TRP A 90 -4.32 9.02 14.97
C TRP A 90 -5.31 9.99 14.33
N ARG A 91 -6.29 10.41 15.13
CA ARG A 91 -7.28 11.41 14.71
C ARG A 91 -6.60 12.77 14.47
N SER A 92 -7.15 13.55 13.55
CA SER A 92 -6.76 14.95 13.35
C SER A 92 -6.96 15.78 14.62
N ASN A 93 -6.15 16.82 14.76
CA ASN A 93 -6.21 17.83 15.81
C ASN A 93 -6.01 19.23 15.21
N ASP A 94 -6.09 20.27 16.04
CA ASP A 94 -6.04 21.66 15.57
C ASP A 94 -4.69 22.02 14.92
N SER A 95 -3.60 21.35 15.30
CA SER A 95 -2.28 21.54 14.68
C SER A 95 -2.13 20.79 13.35
N PHE A 96 -2.80 19.66 13.18
CA PHE A 96 -2.73 18.78 11.99
C PHE A 96 -4.12 18.51 11.44
N SER A 97 -4.64 19.46 10.64
CA SER A 97 -6.02 19.44 10.11
C SER A 97 -6.29 18.24 9.19
N TYR A 98 -5.30 17.82 8.39
CA TYR A 98 -5.37 16.61 7.55
C TYR A 98 -5.03 15.32 8.30
N GLY A 99 -4.73 15.40 9.61
CA GLY A 99 -4.28 14.27 10.41
C GLY A 99 -2.82 13.88 10.17
N TYR A 100 -2.44 12.70 10.67
CA TYR A 100 -1.07 12.21 10.72
C TYR A 100 -0.67 11.30 9.54
N VAL A 101 -1.46 11.31 8.47
CA VAL A 101 -1.34 10.34 7.36
C VAL A 101 0.01 10.45 6.62
N ARG A 102 0.64 11.64 6.62
CA ARG A 102 1.98 11.87 6.04
C ARG A 102 3.12 11.23 6.85
N ALA A 103 2.88 10.78 8.08
CA ALA A 103 3.92 10.17 8.92
C ALA A 103 4.52 8.92 8.25
N GLU A 104 3.72 8.13 7.54
CA GLU A 104 4.19 6.95 6.81
C GLU A 104 5.16 7.31 5.67
N VAL A 105 4.83 8.35 4.90
CA VAL A 105 5.67 8.86 3.80
C VAL A 105 6.98 9.40 4.36
N LEU A 106 6.92 10.14 5.47
CA LEU A 106 8.11 10.67 6.14
C LEU A 106 9.01 9.54 6.66
N ALA A 107 8.43 8.50 7.27
CA ALA A 107 9.19 7.35 7.73
C ALA A 107 9.81 6.56 6.57
N GLY A 108 9.09 6.39 5.46
CA GLY A 108 9.62 5.80 4.24
C GLY A 108 10.80 6.59 3.66
N PHE A 109 10.70 7.93 3.66
CA PHE A 109 11.79 8.82 3.24
C PHE A 109 13.03 8.68 4.14
N VAL A 110 12.85 8.74 5.46
CA VAL A 110 13.94 8.59 6.44
C VAL A 110 14.56 7.19 6.35
N ASN A 111 13.76 6.15 6.17
CA ASN A 111 14.24 4.79 5.92
C ASN A 111 15.10 4.72 4.65
N GLY A 112 14.67 5.35 3.56
CA GLY A 112 15.47 5.45 2.34
C GLY A 112 16.83 6.14 2.56
N LEU A 113 16.90 7.17 3.42
CA LEU A 113 18.17 7.80 3.78
C LEU A 113 19.09 6.87 4.57
N PHE A 114 18.54 6.11 5.53
CA PHE A 114 19.30 5.10 6.27
C PHE A 114 19.83 4.01 5.34
N LEU A 115 19.02 3.52 4.39
CA LEU A 115 19.46 2.50 3.44
C LEU A 115 20.56 3.00 2.51
N ILE A 116 20.54 4.26 2.07
CA ILE A 116 21.67 4.86 1.32
C ILE A 116 22.92 4.91 2.18
N PHE A 117 22.78 5.34 3.44
CA PHE A 117 23.89 5.42 4.38
C PHE A 117 24.50 4.02 4.62
N THR A 118 23.67 3.02 4.89
CA THR A 118 24.06 1.61 5.03
C THR A 118 24.74 1.09 3.77
N ALA A 119 24.17 1.32 2.58
CA ALA A 119 24.76 0.89 1.31
C ALA A 119 26.14 1.52 1.09
N PHE A 120 26.30 2.81 1.35
CA PHE A 120 27.61 3.48 1.25
C PHE A 120 28.63 2.86 2.21
N PHE A 121 28.23 2.56 3.44
CA PHE A 121 29.10 1.95 4.44
C PHE A 121 29.56 0.53 4.03
N ILE A 122 28.63 -0.33 3.60
CA ILE A 122 28.93 -1.68 3.08
C ILE A 122 29.85 -1.61 1.86
N PHE A 123 29.60 -0.66 0.96
CA PHE A 123 30.46 -0.46 -0.21
C PHE A 123 31.89 -0.05 0.19
N SER A 124 32.02 0.92 1.10
CA SER A 124 33.31 1.39 1.59
C SER A 124 34.11 0.27 2.25
N GLU A 125 33.45 -0.55 3.07
CA GLU A 125 34.08 -1.70 3.71
C GLU A 125 34.48 -2.78 2.69
N GLY A 126 33.64 -3.04 1.68
CA GLY A 126 33.97 -3.93 0.59
C GLY A 126 35.22 -3.48 -0.17
N VAL A 127 35.38 -2.17 -0.41
CA VAL A 127 36.59 -1.61 -1.03
C VAL A 127 37.82 -1.78 -0.14
N GLU A 128 37.70 -1.51 1.17
CA GLU A 128 38.79 -1.68 2.13
C GLU A 128 39.27 -3.13 2.18
N ARG A 129 38.35 -4.10 2.29
CA ARG A 129 38.67 -5.55 2.27
C ARG A 129 39.26 -6.02 0.93
N ALA A 130 38.96 -5.33 -0.18
CA ALA A 130 39.56 -5.64 -1.48
C ALA A 130 41.02 -5.15 -1.61
N LEU A 131 41.36 -4.03 -0.97
CA LEU A 131 42.68 -3.42 -1.02
C LEU A 131 43.64 -4.02 0.02
N GLU A 132 43.16 -4.24 1.24
CA GLU A 132 43.90 -4.81 2.34
C GLU A 132 43.16 -6.05 2.88
N PRO A 133 43.36 -7.24 2.28
CA PRO A 133 42.70 -8.46 2.73
C PRO A 133 43.08 -8.74 4.18
N PRO A 134 42.15 -8.67 5.14
CA PRO A 134 42.48 -9.00 6.52
C PRO A 134 42.66 -10.51 6.65
N ASP A 135 43.57 -10.94 7.53
CA ASP A 135 43.75 -12.34 7.91
C ASP A 135 42.55 -12.83 8.76
N VAL A 136 41.36 -12.92 8.15
CA VAL A 136 40.16 -13.37 8.85
C VAL A 136 40.09 -14.89 8.78
N HIS A 137 39.96 -15.54 9.94
CA HIS A 137 39.66 -16.97 10.01
C HIS A 137 38.29 -17.24 9.40
N HIS A 138 38.28 -17.64 8.12
CA HIS A 138 37.11 -17.98 7.28
C HIS A 138 36.10 -18.91 7.96
N GLU A 139 36.56 -19.72 8.93
CA GLU A 139 35.74 -20.66 9.71
C GLU A 139 34.66 -19.97 10.56
N ARG A 140 34.83 -18.69 10.91
CA ARG A 140 33.88 -17.97 11.78
C ARG A 140 32.76 -17.28 11.03
N LEU A 141 32.96 -16.95 9.75
CA LEU A 141 31.99 -16.23 8.91
C LEU A 141 30.86 -17.15 8.43
N LEU A 142 31.22 -18.37 8.01
CA LEU A 142 30.27 -19.31 7.40
C LEU A 142 29.11 -19.71 8.35
N PRO A 143 29.33 -20.07 9.64
CA PRO A 143 28.24 -20.39 10.54
C PRO A 143 27.29 -19.21 10.80
N VAL A 144 27.83 -17.99 10.85
CA VAL A 144 27.05 -16.77 11.09
C VAL A 144 26.17 -16.46 9.88
N SER A 145 26.71 -16.52 8.66
CA SER A 145 25.91 -16.32 7.44
C SER A 145 24.83 -17.38 7.25
N ILE A 146 25.08 -18.64 7.64
CA ILE A 146 24.04 -19.69 7.65
C ILE A 146 22.95 -19.37 8.68
N ALA A 147 23.32 -18.96 9.89
CA ALA A 147 22.36 -18.58 10.91
C ALA A 147 21.51 -17.37 10.48
N GLY A 148 22.13 -16.36 9.87
CA GLY A 148 21.44 -15.19 9.31
C GLY A 148 20.50 -15.56 8.16
N LEU A 149 20.91 -16.46 7.27
CA LEU A 149 20.04 -16.98 6.22
C LEU A 149 18.80 -17.69 6.82
N LEU A 150 18.98 -18.52 7.85
CA LEU A 150 17.85 -19.20 8.52
C LEU A 150 16.90 -18.21 9.17
N VAL A 151 17.44 -17.20 9.86
CA VAL A 151 16.67 -16.10 10.46
C VAL A 151 15.82 -15.39 9.39
N ASN A 152 16.43 -15.00 8.27
CA ASN A 152 15.75 -14.32 7.19
C ASN A 152 14.69 -15.22 6.50
N LEU A 153 14.95 -16.52 6.33
CA LEU A 153 13.99 -17.50 5.80
C LEU A 153 12.78 -17.70 6.74
N VAL A 154 13.01 -17.77 8.05
CA VAL A 154 11.92 -17.81 9.05
C VAL A 154 11.07 -16.54 8.91
N GLY A 155 11.71 -15.39 8.71
CA GLY A 155 11.04 -14.13 8.41
C GLY A 155 10.11 -14.21 7.20
N ILE A 156 10.63 -14.64 6.05
CA ILE A 156 9.84 -14.80 4.82
C ILE A 156 8.68 -15.77 5.06
N PHE A 157 8.92 -16.91 5.70
CA PHE A 157 7.88 -17.91 5.97
C PHE A 157 6.73 -17.36 6.83
N VAL A 158 7.06 -16.61 7.89
CA VAL A 158 6.10 -15.95 8.78
C VAL A 158 5.28 -14.90 8.03
N PHE A 159 5.88 -14.18 7.09
CA PHE A 159 5.18 -13.24 6.22
C PHE A 159 4.24 -13.94 5.22
N GLN A 160 4.71 -15.02 4.59
CA GLN A 160 3.96 -15.72 3.54
C GLN A 160 2.77 -16.53 4.07
N HIS A 161 2.90 -17.14 5.26
CA HIS A 161 1.81 -17.86 5.95
C HIS A 161 0.87 -16.93 6.74
N GLY A 162 1.24 -15.66 6.93
CA GLY A 162 0.36 -14.65 7.50
C GLY A 162 -0.76 -14.20 6.55
N GLY A 163 -0.51 -14.24 5.24
CA GLY A 163 -1.28 -13.53 4.21
C GLY A 163 -2.13 -14.36 3.23
N HIS A 164 -2.23 -15.68 3.35
CA HIS A 164 -2.97 -16.49 2.37
C HIS A 164 -3.98 -17.47 2.99
N GLY A 165 -5.23 -17.03 3.08
CA GLY A 165 -6.39 -17.89 2.89
C GLY A 165 -6.80 -17.80 1.42
N HIS A 166 -6.15 -18.58 0.56
CA HIS A 166 -6.60 -18.76 -0.83
C HIS A 166 -7.76 -19.75 -0.82
N SER A 167 -8.99 -19.22 -0.83
CA SER A 167 -10.13 -19.97 -1.33
C SER A 167 -9.96 -20.08 -2.83
N HIS A 168 -9.61 -21.27 -3.32
CA HIS A 168 -9.73 -21.60 -4.74
C HIS A 168 -11.20 -21.46 -5.14
N GLY A 169 -11.54 -20.35 -5.80
CA GLY A 169 -12.77 -20.22 -6.56
C GLY A 169 -12.68 -21.18 -7.74
N GLY A 170 -13.49 -22.24 -7.69
CA GLY A 170 -13.68 -23.14 -8.82
C GLY A 170 -14.24 -22.39 -10.02
N GLU A 171 -13.69 -22.72 -11.18
CA GLU A 171 -14.10 -22.27 -12.50
C GLU A 171 -15.61 -22.44 -12.72
N GLY A 172 -16.27 -21.34 -13.07
CA GLY A 172 -17.57 -21.30 -13.70
C GLY A 172 -17.50 -20.35 -14.88
N HIS A 173 -17.02 -20.85 -16.02
CA HIS A 173 -17.01 -20.15 -17.29
C HIS A 173 -18.45 -19.75 -17.68
N GLY A 174 -18.68 -18.46 -17.85
CA GLY A 174 -19.88 -17.90 -18.46
C GLY A 174 -19.51 -16.62 -19.22
N HIS A 175 -19.17 -16.76 -20.50
CA HIS A 175 -18.96 -15.62 -21.39
C HIS A 175 -20.30 -15.20 -21.98
N SER A 176 -20.64 -13.92 -21.86
CA SER A 176 -21.55 -13.24 -22.78
C SER A 176 -20.98 -11.87 -23.11
N HIS A 177 -20.52 -11.73 -24.35
CA HIS A 177 -20.11 -10.46 -24.93
C HIS A 177 -21.34 -9.69 -25.41
N SER A 178 -21.33 -8.37 -25.24
CA SER A 178 -21.94 -7.48 -26.22
C SER A 178 -21.25 -6.12 -26.19
N LEU A 179 -20.60 -5.82 -27.31
CA LEU A 179 -20.04 -4.53 -27.68
C LEU A 179 -21.17 -3.55 -28.06
N PHE A 180 -21.06 -2.35 -27.49
CA PHE A 180 -21.10 -1.02 -28.12
C PHE A 180 -22.16 -0.66 -29.22
N ASN A 181 -22.99 0.34 -28.86
CA ASN A 181 -23.38 1.56 -29.60
C ASN A 181 -24.39 1.52 -30.78
N GLY A 182 -25.45 2.32 -30.62
CA GLY A 182 -25.90 3.29 -31.63
C GLY A 182 -26.78 2.83 -32.80
N THR A 183 -27.92 3.53 -32.93
CA THR A 183 -28.73 3.80 -34.15
C THR A 183 -29.94 2.91 -34.51
N VAL A 184 -31.11 3.55 -34.42
CA VAL A 184 -32.19 3.72 -35.44
C VAL A 184 -32.33 2.68 -36.56
N GLY A 185 -33.54 2.15 -36.74
CA GLY A 185 -34.10 1.93 -38.08
C GLY A 185 -34.72 0.56 -38.39
N HIS A 186 -36.03 0.57 -38.57
CA HIS A 186 -36.88 -0.23 -39.48
C HIS A 186 -36.40 -1.57 -40.09
N GLY A 187 -37.26 -2.59 -39.91
CA GLY A 187 -37.96 -3.33 -40.99
C GLY A 187 -37.12 -4.13 -41.99
N HIS A 188 -37.32 -5.45 -42.03
CA HIS A 188 -38.13 -6.13 -43.06
C HIS A 188 -37.99 -7.65 -42.94
N ASP A 189 -39.11 -8.33 -43.20
CA ASP A 189 -39.22 -9.73 -43.64
C ASP A 189 -38.12 -10.14 -44.63
N HIS A 190 -37.76 -11.43 -44.60
CA HIS A 190 -37.87 -12.31 -45.76
C HIS A 190 -37.64 -13.77 -45.33
N GLY A 191 -38.45 -14.66 -45.90
CA GLY A 191 -38.52 -16.06 -45.54
C GLY A 191 -37.61 -16.99 -46.35
N HIS A 192 -37.96 -18.26 -46.17
CA HIS A 192 -37.65 -19.48 -46.92
C HIS A 192 -36.56 -20.42 -46.38
N ASP A 193 -37.09 -21.58 -45.96
CA ASP A 193 -36.73 -22.96 -46.34
C ASP A 193 -35.29 -23.46 -46.08
N HIS A 194 -35.18 -24.56 -45.32
CA HIS A 194 -35.29 -25.92 -45.87
C HIS A 194 -35.26 -26.98 -44.76
N GLY A 195 -35.84 -28.14 -45.07
CA GLY A 195 -36.16 -29.25 -44.16
C GLY A 195 -34.99 -30.00 -43.53
N HIS A 196 -35.31 -30.85 -42.55
CA HIS A 196 -35.45 -32.30 -42.78
C HIS A 196 -36.16 -32.99 -41.60
N ASP A 197 -36.92 -34.01 -41.97
CA ASP A 197 -37.62 -35.03 -41.18
C ASP A 197 -36.75 -35.73 -40.12
N HIS A 198 -37.38 -36.18 -39.03
CA HIS A 198 -37.63 -37.60 -38.76
C HIS A 198 -38.42 -37.74 -37.45
N GLY A 199 -39.63 -38.31 -37.57
CA GLY A 199 -40.44 -38.71 -36.43
C GLY A 199 -39.92 -39.97 -35.74
N HIS A 200 -40.33 -40.17 -34.49
CA HIS A 200 -41.07 -41.36 -34.07
C HIS A 200 -41.70 -41.12 -32.69
N ASP A 201 -42.99 -41.37 -32.66
CA ASP A 201 -43.90 -41.40 -31.53
C ASP A 201 -43.64 -42.64 -30.66
N HIS A 202 -43.76 -42.52 -29.34
CA HIS A 202 -44.26 -43.60 -28.47
C HIS A 202 -44.81 -42.99 -27.17
N GLY A 203 -46.13 -42.88 -27.13
CA GLY A 203 -46.88 -42.60 -25.91
C GLY A 203 -46.95 -43.81 -24.98
N HIS A 204 -47.05 -43.53 -23.68
CA HIS A 204 -47.81 -44.33 -22.73
C HIS A 204 -48.42 -43.39 -21.71
N GLY A 205 -49.75 -43.36 -21.66
CA GLY A 205 -50.49 -42.74 -20.57
C GLY A 205 -50.46 -43.60 -19.31
N HIS A 206 -50.87 -43.05 -18.18
CA HIS A 206 -52.05 -43.52 -17.44
C HIS A 206 -52.41 -42.52 -16.32
N SER A 207 -53.70 -42.23 -16.31
CA SER A 207 -54.58 -41.69 -15.26
C SER A 207 -54.15 -41.85 -13.80
N HIS A 208 -54.47 -40.86 -12.96
CA HIS A 208 -55.47 -41.01 -11.89
C HIS A 208 -55.97 -39.67 -11.36
N ASP A 209 -57.23 -39.72 -10.96
CA ASP A 209 -58.16 -38.66 -10.54
C ASP A 209 -58.00 -38.28 -9.06
N HIS A 210 -58.54 -37.09 -8.73
CA HIS A 210 -59.09 -36.61 -7.45
C HIS A 210 -58.47 -35.36 -6.82
N GLY A 211 -59.34 -34.35 -6.66
CA GLY A 211 -59.58 -33.77 -5.34
C GLY A 211 -59.05 -32.36 -5.09
N HIS A 212 -59.98 -31.39 -5.10
CA HIS A 212 -59.83 -29.97 -4.83
C HIS A 212 -59.04 -29.55 -3.58
N GLY A 213 -58.39 -28.39 -3.68
CA GLY A 213 -57.97 -27.59 -2.53
C GLY A 213 -57.49 -26.20 -2.95
N HIS A 214 -58.41 -25.23 -2.97
CA HIS A 214 -58.08 -23.80 -3.07
C HIS A 214 -57.38 -23.33 -1.79
N GLY A 215 -56.22 -22.69 -1.95
CA GLY A 215 -55.54 -21.94 -0.91
C GLY A 215 -54.76 -20.79 -1.55
N HIS A 216 -55.45 -19.67 -1.75
CA HIS A 216 -54.80 -18.39 -2.03
C HIS A 216 -54.16 -17.89 -0.74
N ASP A 217 -52.85 -17.65 -0.78
CA ASP A 217 -52.21 -16.81 0.23
C ASP A 217 -51.43 -15.69 -0.46
N HIS A 218 -51.92 -14.47 -0.24
CA HIS A 218 -51.36 -13.22 -0.73
C HIS A 218 -50.37 -12.70 0.31
N GLY A 219 -49.08 -12.98 0.11
CA GLY A 219 -47.99 -12.35 0.84
C GLY A 219 -47.56 -11.02 0.20
N HIS A 220 -48.33 -9.95 0.40
CA HIS A 220 -47.84 -8.59 0.18
C HIS A 220 -46.92 -8.17 1.33
N GLY A 221 -45.61 -8.23 1.10
CA GLY A 221 -44.58 -7.69 1.99
C GLY A 221 -43.77 -6.59 1.30
N HIS A 222 -44.33 -5.38 1.18
CA HIS A 222 -43.56 -4.19 0.81
C HIS A 222 -42.79 -3.68 2.03
N GLY A 223 -41.59 -4.23 2.24
CA GLY A 223 -40.59 -3.69 3.15
C GLY A 223 -39.71 -2.66 2.43
N HIS A 224 -40.09 -1.39 2.49
CA HIS A 224 -39.20 -0.29 2.14
C HIS A 224 -38.21 -0.07 3.28
N SER A 225 -37.07 -0.77 3.24
CA SER A 225 -35.91 -0.41 4.05
C SER A 225 -35.16 0.72 3.36
N HIS A 226 -35.25 1.92 3.92
CA HIS A 226 -34.31 3.00 3.66
C HIS A 226 -32.91 2.52 4.10
N GLN A 227 -32.12 2.06 3.15
CA GLN A 227 -30.71 1.82 3.35
C GLN A 227 -30.03 3.19 3.36
N GLU A 228 -29.79 3.73 4.54
CA GLU A 228 -28.73 4.73 4.71
C GLU A 228 -27.44 4.12 4.15
N PRO A 229 -26.69 4.83 3.30
CA PRO A 229 -25.40 4.34 2.85
C PRO A 229 -24.44 4.39 4.03
N HIS A 230 -24.39 3.29 4.80
CA HIS A 230 -23.29 3.02 5.70
C HIS A 230 -22.02 2.97 4.85
N CYS A 231 -21.28 4.07 4.87
CA CYS A 231 -19.94 4.16 4.30
C CYS A 231 -19.04 3.18 5.07
N HIS A 232 -19.00 1.92 4.61
CA HIS A 232 -17.88 1.04 4.89
C HIS A 232 -16.66 1.64 4.19
N GLY A 233 -15.98 2.53 4.91
CA GLY A 233 -14.65 2.98 4.55
C GLY A 233 -13.77 1.74 4.39
N LYS A 234 -13.49 1.36 3.14
CA LYS A 234 -12.34 0.54 2.77
C LYS A 234 -11.10 1.36 3.15
N LYS A 235 -10.77 1.35 4.44
CA LYS A 235 -9.60 2.01 5.00
C LYS A 235 -8.36 1.24 4.56
N SER A 236 -7.43 1.93 3.91
CA SER A 236 -6.00 1.75 4.13
C SER A 236 -5.39 0.36 3.88
N SER A 237 -5.88 -0.42 2.92
CA SER A 237 -5.23 -1.70 2.58
C SER A 237 -3.93 -1.50 1.77
N LYS A 238 -3.89 -0.51 0.88
CA LYS A 238 -2.73 -0.27 0.01
C LYS A 238 -1.56 0.43 0.70
N VAL A 239 -1.78 1.27 1.72
CA VAL A 239 -0.66 2.02 2.34
C VAL A 239 0.15 1.15 3.29
N HIS A 240 -0.51 0.25 4.05
CA HIS A 240 0.18 -0.83 4.77
C HIS A 240 1.08 -1.60 3.80
N MET A 241 0.61 -1.86 2.57
CA MET A 241 1.37 -2.56 1.53
C MET A 241 2.69 -1.87 1.15
N TRP A 242 2.81 -0.54 1.13
CA TRP A 242 4.06 0.12 0.67
C TRP A 242 5.18 0.02 1.70
N CYS A 243 4.86 0.26 2.98
CA CYS A 243 5.84 0.03 4.05
C CYS A 243 6.20 -1.46 4.13
N LEU A 244 5.20 -2.36 4.05
CA LEU A 244 5.41 -3.81 4.06
C LEU A 244 6.15 -4.33 2.83
N ALA A 245 5.95 -3.74 1.65
CA ALA A 245 6.65 -4.09 0.42
C ALA A 245 8.10 -3.62 0.50
N GLY A 246 8.36 -2.46 1.10
CA GLY A 246 9.71 -2.01 1.45
C GLY A 246 10.40 -2.99 2.40
N VAL A 247 9.72 -3.41 3.47
CA VAL A 247 10.23 -4.44 4.40
C VAL A 247 10.49 -5.76 3.67
N PHE A 248 9.54 -6.24 2.87
CA PHE A 248 9.68 -7.50 2.13
C PHE A 248 10.84 -7.47 1.13
N LEU A 249 10.94 -6.39 0.34
CA LEU A 249 12.03 -6.23 -0.63
C LEU A 249 13.38 -6.16 0.06
N HIS A 250 13.45 -5.53 1.25
CA HIS A 250 14.64 -5.52 2.08
C HIS A 250 15.00 -6.91 2.60
N ILE A 251 14.04 -7.70 3.12
CA ILE A 251 14.30 -9.09 3.54
C ILE A 251 14.81 -9.94 2.37
N VAL A 252 14.26 -9.72 1.16
CA VAL A 252 14.73 -10.38 -0.05
C VAL A 252 16.17 -9.96 -0.39
N ALA A 253 16.51 -8.68 -0.22
CA ALA A 253 17.89 -8.22 -0.39
C ALA A 253 18.85 -8.84 0.63
N ASP A 254 18.47 -8.93 1.90
CA ASP A 254 19.30 -9.50 2.97
C ASP A 254 19.47 -11.03 2.81
N THR A 255 18.42 -11.73 2.38
CA THR A 255 18.52 -13.16 2.03
C THR A 255 19.45 -13.38 0.84
N LEU A 256 19.30 -12.60 -0.23
CA LEU A 256 20.20 -12.67 -1.38
C LEU A 256 21.65 -12.33 -0.99
N GLY A 257 21.82 -11.36 -0.08
CA GLY A 257 23.12 -11.01 0.48
C GLY A 257 23.74 -12.17 1.26
N SER A 258 22.98 -12.78 2.16
CA SER A 258 23.40 -13.95 2.94
C SER A 258 23.82 -15.13 2.04
N VAL A 259 23.05 -15.39 0.98
CA VAL A 259 23.39 -16.41 -0.03
C VAL A 259 24.69 -16.06 -0.76
N GLY A 260 24.86 -14.80 -1.14
CA GLY A 260 26.09 -14.31 -1.78
C GLY A 260 27.32 -14.53 -0.91
N VAL A 261 27.24 -14.20 0.39
CA VAL A 261 28.33 -14.40 1.36
C VAL A 261 28.64 -15.89 1.57
N ILE A 262 27.62 -16.76 1.58
CA ILE A 262 27.85 -18.21 1.68
C ILE A 262 28.59 -18.73 0.43
N ILE A 263 28.20 -18.26 -0.76
CA ILE A 263 28.87 -18.63 -2.01
C ILE A 263 30.31 -18.10 -2.03
N SER A 264 30.54 -16.86 -1.60
CA SER A 264 31.88 -16.29 -1.51
C SER A 264 32.76 -17.08 -0.52
N ALA A 265 32.22 -17.46 0.64
CA ALA A 265 32.91 -18.30 1.63
C ALA A 265 33.32 -19.66 1.07
N PHE A 266 32.44 -20.31 0.29
CA PHE A 266 32.76 -21.58 -0.36
C PHE A 266 33.85 -21.42 -1.44
N LEU A 267 33.80 -20.33 -2.22
CA LEU A 267 34.82 -20.02 -3.22
C LEU A 267 36.19 -19.72 -2.58
N MET A 268 36.21 -19.03 -1.44
CA MET A 268 37.43 -18.78 -0.68
C MET A 268 38.06 -20.08 -0.19
N GLN A 269 37.29 -21.01 0.37
CA GLN A 269 37.80 -22.29 0.87
C GLN A 269 38.35 -23.21 -0.24
N LYS A 270 37.68 -23.25 -1.40
CA LYS A 270 38.04 -24.20 -2.47
C LYS A 270 39.07 -23.67 -3.46
N TYR A 271 39.04 -22.36 -3.74
CA TYR A 271 39.85 -21.73 -4.79
C TYR A 271 40.84 -20.68 -4.28
N ASN A 272 40.92 -20.43 -2.96
CA ASN A 272 41.72 -19.36 -2.34
C ASN A 272 41.44 -17.95 -2.92
N LEU A 273 40.22 -17.73 -3.41
CA LEU A 273 39.78 -16.46 -3.99
C LEU A 273 39.36 -15.47 -2.90
N MET A 274 40.32 -14.89 -2.19
CA MET A 274 40.09 -13.92 -1.08
C MET A 274 39.30 -12.67 -1.50
N ILE A 275 39.25 -12.37 -2.80
CA ILE A 275 38.55 -11.20 -3.37
C ILE A 275 37.04 -11.47 -3.55
N ALA A 276 36.59 -12.72 -3.42
CA ALA A 276 35.19 -13.08 -3.66
C ALA A 276 34.20 -12.39 -2.68
N ASP A 277 34.57 -12.28 -1.40
CA ASP A 277 33.75 -11.63 -0.37
C ASP A 277 33.61 -10.10 -0.58
N PRO A 278 34.71 -9.35 -0.81
CA PRO A 278 34.64 -7.95 -1.20
C PRO A 278 33.76 -7.66 -2.42
N ILE A 279 33.88 -8.47 -3.48
CA ILE A 279 33.07 -8.32 -4.69
C ILE A 279 31.60 -8.53 -4.38
N CYS A 280 31.27 -9.57 -3.60
CA CYS A 280 29.90 -9.85 -3.21
C CYS A 280 29.29 -8.69 -2.42
N SER A 281 30.01 -8.17 -1.44
CA SER A 281 29.57 -7.05 -0.60
C SER A 281 29.34 -5.76 -1.42
N MET A 282 30.25 -5.46 -2.35
CA MET A 282 30.08 -4.33 -3.27
C MET A 282 28.84 -4.50 -4.16
N LEU A 283 28.59 -5.69 -4.70
CA LEU A 283 27.41 -5.97 -5.53
C LEU A 283 26.10 -5.80 -4.73
N ILE A 284 26.06 -6.31 -3.49
CA ILE A 284 24.89 -6.17 -2.60
C ILE A 284 24.63 -4.68 -2.32
N SER A 285 25.66 -3.91 -1.97
CA SER A 285 25.49 -2.47 -1.68
C SER A 285 24.95 -1.67 -2.88
N ILE A 286 25.41 -1.98 -4.10
CA ILE A 286 24.92 -1.35 -5.32
C ILE A 286 23.45 -1.72 -5.55
N LEU A 287 23.08 -2.98 -5.33
CA LEU A 287 21.70 -3.45 -5.47
C LEU A 287 20.77 -2.75 -4.46
N ILE A 288 21.20 -2.59 -3.21
CA ILE A 288 20.47 -1.81 -2.19
C ILE A 288 20.32 -0.36 -2.65
N GLY A 289 21.41 0.28 -3.06
CA GLY A 289 21.39 1.67 -3.54
C GLY A 289 20.40 1.89 -4.70
N VAL A 290 20.43 1.03 -5.72
CA VAL A 290 19.51 1.07 -6.87
C VAL A 290 18.05 0.85 -6.44
N SER A 291 17.81 -0.05 -5.49
CA SER A 291 16.47 -0.36 -4.98
C SER A 291 15.84 0.79 -4.19
N VAL A 292 16.66 1.64 -3.57
CA VAL A 292 16.20 2.76 -2.75
C VAL A 292 15.85 4.01 -3.58
N VAL A 293 16.50 4.22 -4.73
CA VAL A 293 16.23 5.37 -5.62
C VAL A 293 14.73 5.55 -5.95
N PRO A 294 13.98 4.53 -6.42
CA PRO A 294 12.56 4.70 -6.70
C PRO A 294 11.76 5.03 -5.43
N LEU A 295 12.09 4.42 -4.28
CA LEU A 295 11.40 4.68 -3.01
C LEU A 295 11.59 6.14 -2.55
N LEU A 296 12.80 6.67 -2.67
CA LEU A 296 13.08 8.07 -2.35
C LEU A 296 12.41 9.02 -3.33
N ARG A 297 12.45 8.73 -4.63
CA ARG A 297 11.81 9.58 -5.66
C ARG A 297 10.31 9.72 -5.41
N GLU A 298 9.63 8.63 -5.10
CA GLU A 298 8.21 8.65 -4.76
C GLU A 298 7.93 9.42 -3.46
N SER A 299 8.70 9.15 -2.40
CA SER A 299 8.52 9.81 -1.11
C SER A 299 8.78 11.32 -1.21
N ILE A 300 9.83 11.73 -1.90
CA ILE A 300 10.14 13.14 -2.19
C ILE A 300 9.02 13.76 -3.03
N GLY A 301 8.51 13.05 -4.05
CA GLY A 301 7.39 13.52 -4.86
C GLY A 301 6.14 13.83 -4.03
N ILE A 302 5.76 12.94 -3.11
CA ILE A 302 4.61 13.15 -2.22
C ILE A 302 4.88 14.30 -1.23
N LEU A 303 6.09 14.38 -0.65
CA LEU A 303 6.45 15.45 0.28
C LEU A 303 6.50 16.83 -0.39
N MET A 304 6.93 16.89 -1.66
CA MET A 304 6.91 18.11 -2.49
C MET A 304 5.53 18.45 -3.06
N GLN A 305 4.47 17.71 -2.68
CA GLN A 305 3.10 17.95 -3.16
C GLN A 305 2.98 17.85 -4.69
N ARG A 306 3.73 16.92 -5.29
CA ARG A 306 3.67 16.66 -6.74
C ARG A 306 2.26 16.25 -7.15
N THR A 307 1.84 16.73 -8.33
CA THR A 307 0.63 16.25 -8.99
C THR A 307 0.67 14.72 -9.16
N PRO A 308 -0.36 13.99 -8.71
CA PRO A 308 -0.38 12.54 -8.78
C PRO A 308 -0.31 12.05 -10.25
N PRO A 309 0.68 11.22 -10.61
CA PRO A 309 0.82 10.70 -11.98
C PRO A 309 -0.41 9.91 -12.46
N ALA A 310 -1.15 9.29 -11.52
CA ALA A 310 -2.37 8.56 -11.82
C ALA A 310 -3.51 9.47 -12.33
N LEU A 311 -3.51 10.75 -11.96
CA LEU A 311 -4.53 11.71 -12.41
C LEU A 311 -4.09 12.49 -13.65
N ASP A 312 -2.83 12.40 -14.09
CA ASP A 312 -2.28 13.23 -15.15
C ASP A 312 -3.06 13.10 -16.48
N TYR A 313 -3.55 11.89 -16.78
CA TYR A 313 -4.40 11.62 -17.94
C TYR A 313 -5.89 11.93 -17.71
N ALA A 314 -6.37 11.84 -16.46
CA ALA A 314 -7.79 12.02 -16.13
C ALA A 314 -8.16 13.50 -15.91
N LEU A 315 -7.21 14.32 -15.44
CA LEU A 315 -7.43 15.73 -15.13
C LEU A 315 -7.89 16.54 -16.35
N PRO A 316 -7.26 16.43 -17.55
CA PRO A 316 -7.71 17.16 -18.73
C PRO A 316 -9.17 16.87 -19.11
N GLU A 317 -9.58 15.60 -19.03
CA GLU A 317 -10.96 15.19 -19.30
C GLU A 317 -11.93 15.75 -18.24
N CYS A 318 -11.54 15.76 -16.97
CA CYS A 318 -12.32 16.37 -15.89
C CYS A 318 -12.49 17.88 -16.10
N TYR A 319 -11.41 18.59 -16.48
CA TYR A 319 -11.48 20.02 -16.76
C TYR A 319 -12.42 20.33 -17.90
N GLN A 320 -12.37 19.55 -19.00
CA GLN A 320 -13.30 19.70 -20.11
C GLN A 320 -14.76 19.48 -19.69
N ARG A 321 -15.04 18.42 -18.93
CA ARG A 321 -16.41 18.15 -18.43
C ARG A 321 -16.94 19.27 -17.54
N VAL A 322 -16.10 19.83 -16.67
CA VAL A 322 -16.49 20.94 -15.79
C VAL A 322 -16.73 22.22 -16.59
N GLN A 323 -15.91 22.51 -17.60
CA GLN A 323 -16.11 23.64 -18.51
C GLN A 323 -17.37 23.51 -19.38
N GLN A 324 -17.87 22.30 -19.62
CA GLN A 324 -19.11 22.05 -20.36
C GLN A 324 -20.38 22.20 -19.51
N LEU A 325 -20.26 22.39 -18.20
CA LEU A 325 -21.42 22.63 -17.33
C LEU A 325 -22.04 23.99 -17.66
N GLN A 326 -23.37 24.02 -17.73
CA GLN A 326 -24.11 25.27 -17.98
C GLN A 326 -23.82 26.29 -16.87
N GLY A 327 -23.45 27.50 -17.27
CA GLY A 327 -23.14 28.59 -16.34
C GLY A 327 -21.68 28.66 -15.88
N VAL A 328 -20.81 27.71 -16.26
CA VAL A 328 -19.36 27.80 -15.98
C VAL A 328 -18.67 28.53 -17.12
N TYR A 329 -18.03 29.67 -16.84
CA TYR A 329 -17.26 30.42 -17.83
C TYR A 329 -15.81 29.98 -17.90
N ASN A 330 -15.20 29.73 -16.75
CA ASN A 330 -13.78 29.39 -16.70
C ASN A 330 -13.43 28.57 -15.45
N LEU A 331 -12.39 27.75 -15.58
CA LEU A 331 -11.75 27.01 -14.51
C LEU A 331 -10.35 27.58 -14.30
N GLN A 332 -10.05 28.00 -13.08
CA GLN A 332 -8.81 28.68 -12.71
C GLN A 332 -8.09 27.97 -11.57
N ASP A 333 -6.78 28.13 -11.53
CA ASP A 333 -5.87 27.64 -10.47
C ASP A 333 -6.12 26.19 -10.01
N PRO A 334 -6.23 25.19 -10.91
CA PRO A 334 -6.33 23.80 -10.48
C PRO A 334 -5.01 23.37 -9.82
N HIS A 335 -5.09 22.94 -8.56
CA HIS A 335 -3.96 22.40 -7.82
C HIS A 335 -4.35 21.05 -7.22
N PHE A 336 -3.65 20.00 -7.60
CA PHE A 336 -3.87 18.64 -7.14
C PHE A 336 -2.59 18.08 -6.57
N TRP A 337 -2.68 17.44 -5.41
CA TRP A 337 -1.53 16.85 -4.74
C TRP A 337 -1.92 15.54 -4.06
N THR A 338 -0.91 14.73 -3.80
CA THR A 338 -1.05 13.49 -3.03
C THR A 338 -0.84 13.77 -1.55
N LEU A 339 -1.82 13.45 -0.70
CA LEU A 339 -1.65 13.55 0.76
C LEU A 339 -0.85 12.37 1.31
N CYS A 340 -1.26 11.18 0.90
CA CYS A 340 -0.62 9.89 1.16
C CYS A 340 -1.00 8.96 0.00
N THR A 341 -0.36 7.80 -0.13
CA THR A 341 -0.60 6.82 -1.20
C THR A 341 -2.10 6.61 -1.44
N ASP A 342 -2.55 6.83 -2.68
CA ASP A 342 -3.96 6.75 -3.12
C ASP A 342 -4.95 7.71 -2.44
N ILE A 343 -4.48 8.78 -1.80
CA ILE A 343 -5.31 9.87 -1.27
C ILE A 343 -4.96 11.15 -1.99
N TYR A 344 -5.76 11.47 -3.00
CA TYR A 344 -5.62 12.69 -3.80
C TYR A 344 -6.52 13.79 -3.27
N ILE A 345 -5.94 14.98 -3.14
CA ILE A 345 -6.64 16.19 -2.73
C ILE A 345 -6.51 17.21 -3.86
N GLY A 346 -7.57 17.96 -4.10
CA GLY A 346 -7.61 19.01 -5.10
C GLY A 346 -8.21 20.30 -4.58
N THR A 347 -7.74 21.41 -5.13
CA THR A 347 -8.35 22.73 -5.01
C THR A 347 -8.50 23.31 -6.40
N LEU A 348 -9.63 23.96 -6.69
CA LEU A 348 -9.83 24.68 -7.95
C LEU A 348 -10.78 25.85 -7.75
N LYS A 349 -10.71 26.82 -8.66
CA LYS A 349 -11.62 27.96 -8.72
C LYS A 349 -12.48 27.89 -9.96
N LEU A 350 -13.78 28.18 -9.81
CA LEU A 350 -14.72 28.25 -10.92
C LEU A 350 -15.26 29.67 -11.04
N LEU A 351 -15.19 30.21 -12.24
CA LEU A 351 -15.88 31.45 -12.60
C LEU A 351 -17.24 31.10 -13.18
N VAL A 352 -18.30 31.53 -12.51
CA VAL A 352 -19.68 31.13 -12.78
C VAL A 352 -20.54 32.35 -13.12
N ALA A 353 -21.54 32.15 -13.98
CA ALA A 353 -22.50 33.19 -14.36
C ALA A 353 -23.37 33.64 -13.16
N PRO A 354 -23.81 34.92 -13.11
CA PRO A 354 -24.60 35.45 -11.99
C PRO A 354 -25.95 34.77 -11.76
N ASP A 355 -26.51 34.19 -12.82
CA ASP A 355 -27.83 33.56 -12.88
C ASP A 355 -27.78 32.02 -12.73
N ALA A 356 -26.59 31.43 -12.64
CA ALA A 356 -26.42 29.99 -12.59
C ALA A 356 -26.58 29.39 -11.18
N ASP A 357 -27.10 28.15 -11.10
CA ASP A 357 -27.23 27.43 -9.84
C ASP A 357 -25.86 26.93 -9.34
N THR A 358 -25.31 27.68 -8.40
CA THR A 358 -24.02 27.45 -7.76
C THR A 358 -23.94 26.09 -7.05
N ARG A 359 -25.05 25.62 -6.45
CA ARG A 359 -25.09 24.36 -5.70
C ARG A 359 -25.05 23.17 -6.65
N TRP A 360 -25.78 23.27 -7.76
CA TRP A 360 -25.78 22.25 -8.80
C TRP A 360 -24.39 22.12 -9.43
N ILE A 361 -23.76 23.23 -9.81
CA ILE A 361 -22.40 23.23 -10.38
C ILE A 361 -21.39 22.62 -9.41
N LEU A 362 -21.44 23.00 -8.13
CA LEU A 362 -20.55 22.45 -7.11
C LEU A 362 -20.73 20.93 -6.98
N SER A 363 -21.99 20.46 -6.88
CA SER A 363 -22.30 19.02 -6.77
C SER A 363 -21.81 18.23 -7.99
N GLN A 364 -22.04 18.73 -9.21
CA GLN A 364 -21.55 18.10 -10.44
C GLN A 364 -20.02 18.06 -10.51
N THR A 365 -19.37 19.17 -10.15
CA THR A 365 -17.90 19.26 -10.10
C THR A 365 -17.33 18.22 -9.13
N HIS A 366 -17.89 18.13 -7.93
CA HIS A 366 -17.49 17.11 -6.95
C HIS A 366 -17.67 15.69 -7.50
N ASN A 367 -18.79 15.39 -8.17
CA ASN A 367 -19.03 14.07 -8.76
C ASN A 367 -18.00 13.71 -9.85
N ILE A 368 -17.67 14.65 -10.74
CA ILE A 368 -16.69 14.44 -11.82
C ILE A 368 -15.33 14.06 -11.25
N PHE A 369 -14.81 14.85 -10.29
CA PHE A 369 -13.49 14.58 -9.70
C PHE A 369 -13.49 13.37 -8.76
N THR A 370 -14.61 13.08 -8.08
CA THR A 370 -14.74 11.87 -7.26
C THR A 370 -14.68 10.61 -8.11
N GLN A 371 -15.27 10.63 -9.32
CA GLN A 371 -15.16 9.52 -10.29
C GLN A 371 -13.73 9.33 -10.79
N ALA A 372 -12.95 10.41 -10.92
CA ALA A 372 -11.53 10.35 -11.25
C ALA A 372 -10.64 9.85 -10.09
N GLY A 373 -11.19 9.67 -8.89
CA GLY A 373 -10.48 9.18 -7.71
C GLY A 373 -9.96 10.28 -6.77
N VAL A 374 -10.33 11.55 -6.98
CA VAL A 374 -10.05 12.63 -6.03
C VAL A 374 -10.91 12.44 -4.79
N ARG A 375 -10.28 12.27 -3.63
CA ARG A 375 -10.99 11.92 -2.39
C ARG A 375 -11.54 13.15 -1.67
N GLN A 376 -10.86 14.27 -1.79
CA GLN A 376 -11.25 15.51 -1.15
C GLN A 376 -10.97 16.67 -2.12
N LEU A 377 -12.03 17.35 -2.53
CA LEU A 377 -11.97 18.48 -3.45
C LEU A 377 -12.47 19.73 -2.72
N TYR A 378 -11.79 20.85 -2.92
CA TYR A 378 -12.22 22.16 -2.47
C TYR A 378 -12.46 23.04 -3.69
N VAL A 379 -13.71 23.49 -3.85
CA VAL A 379 -14.12 24.32 -4.97
C VAL A 379 -14.44 25.71 -4.44
N GLN A 380 -13.69 26.71 -4.88
CA GLN A 380 -14.07 28.11 -4.70
C GLN A 380 -14.87 28.56 -5.91
N ILE A 381 -15.99 29.25 -5.67
CA ILE A 381 -16.85 29.75 -6.74
C ILE A 381 -16.84 31.26 -6.70
N ASP A 382 -16.39 31.85 -7.80
CA ASP A 382 -16.38 33.28 -8.03
C ASP A 382 -17.47 33.58 -9.07
N VAL A 383 -18.32 34.56 -8.76
CA VAL A 383 -19.37 35.00 -9.67
C VAL A 383 -18.79 36.08 -10.58
N ALA A 384 -18.99 35.94 -11.90
CA ALA A 384 -18.57 36.96 -12.84
C ALA A 384 -19.22 38.31 -12.50
N GLY A 385 -18.42 39.38 -12.49
CA GLY A 385 -18.96 40.74 -12.41
C GLY A 385 -19.89 40.99 -13.59
N MET A 386 -21.03 41.62 -13.33
CA MET A 386 -22.00 42.03 -14.36
C MET A 386 -21.38 42.94 -15.41
#